data_AF-D0UQA0-F1
#
_entry.id   AF-D0UQA0-F1
#
_cell.length_a   1.000
_cell.length_b   1.000
_cell.length_c   1.000
_cell.angle_alpha   90.00
_cell.angle_beta   90.00
_cell.angle_gamma   90.00
#
_symmetry.space_group_name_H-M   'P 1'
#
loop_
_entity.id
_entity.type
_entity.pdbx_description
1 polymer ?
#
loop_
_entity_poly.entity_id
_entity_poly.type
_entity_poly.pdbx_seq_one_letter_code
_entity_poly.pdbx_strand_id
1 'polypeptide(L)'
;LKSLEIEEKINKIRWLKRKNPHHFLLSTNDKTIKLWKIAERDRRVEGFNLKEETGMMKDPQSITSLKVPTLKPMVTMVEPLLRRIFANAHTYHINSISVNSDQETYLSADDLRINLWHMETTDQSFNIVDIKPANMEELTEVITAAEFHPTDCHYFVYSSSRGTIRLCDMRQAALCDKHTKLFEEPEDPSSRSFFSEIISSTSDVKFSNSGRYMLSRDYLTVKIWDLHMESRPIETFQVHEYLRSKLCSLYENDC
;
A
#
# COMPACT_ATOMS: atom_id res chain seq x y z
N LEU A 1 29.40 8.07 -1.58
CA LEU A 1 27.94 7.91 -1.47
C LEU A 1 27.58 8.04 0.00
N LYS A 2 26.77 9.02 0.41
CA LYS A 2 26.14 8.96 1.74
C LYS A 2 25.02 7.92 1.63
N SER A 3 25.16 6.81 2.35
CA SER A 3 24.08 5.85 2.50
C SER A 3 22.92 6.57 3.18
N LEU A 4 21.82 6.77 2.46
CA LEU A 4 20.60 7.30 3.06
C LEU A 4 20.07 6.23 4.03
N GLU A 5 19.94 6.56 5.29
CA GLU A 5 19.31 5.66 6.27
C GLU A 5 17.83 5.53 5.90
N ILE A 6 17.36 4.31 5.70
CA ILE A 6 15.97 4.02 5.38
C ILE A 6 15.31 3.61 6.68
N GLU A 7 14.29 4.36 7.12
CA GLU A 7 13.54 4.02 8.32
C GLU A 7 12.89 2.63 8.22
N GLU A 8 12.91 1.89 9.33
CA GLU A 8 12.26 0.58 9.44
C GLU A 8 10.75 0.69 9.77
N LYS A 9 10.24 1.92 9.92
CA LYS A 9 8.83 2.19 10.17
C LYS A 9 7.97 1.56 9.07
N ILE A 10 6.95 0.81 9.48
CA ILE A 10 5.98 0.23 8.56
C ILE A 10 4.90 1.27 8.25
N ASN A 11 4.83 1.71 7.00
CA ASN A 11 3.89 2.71 6.53
C ASN A 11 2.50 2.12 6.29
N LYS A 12 2.43 0.97 5.61
CA LYS A 12 1.17 0.31 5.25
C LYS A 12 1.32 -1.22 5.29
N ILE A 13 0.21 -1.88 5.62
CA ILE A 13 0.02 -3.33 5.51
C ILE A 13 -1.24 -3.60 4.69
N ARG A 14 -1.16 -4.60 3.79
CA ARG A 14 -2.29 -5.07 3.00
C ARG A 14 -2.32 -6.60 2.96
N TRP A 15 -3.46 -7.17 3.33
CA TRP A 15 -3.68 -8.60 3.25
C TRP A 15 -4.05 -9.01 1.83
N LEU A 16 -3.52 -10.15 1.38
CA LEU A 16 -3.97 -10.80 0.16
C LEU A 16 -5.19 -11.66 0.46
N LYS A 17 -6.05 -11.85 -0.55
CA LYS A 17 -7.16 -12.78 -0.45
C LYS A 17 -6.65 -14.19 -0.17
N ARG A 18 -7.21 -14.85 0.84
CA ARG A 18 -6.78 -16.18 1.28
C ARG A 18 -7.14 -17.22 0.22
N LYS A 19 -6.12 -17.83 -0.40
CA LYS A 19 -6.26 -18.95 -1.37
C LYS A 19 -6.01 -20.33 -0.76
N ASN A 20 -5.35 -20.39 0.41
CA ASN A 20 -4.96 -21.63 1.07
C ASN A 20 -4.95 -21.44 2.61
N PRO A 21 -4.61 -22.46 3.42
CA PRO A 21 -4.59 -22.33 4.87
C PRO A 21 -3.62 -21.25 5.39
N HIS A 22 -2.63 -20.85 4.59
CA HIS A 22 -1.71 -19.79 4.96
C HIS A 22 -2.28 -18.41 4.64
N HIS A 23 -1.89 -17.44 5.46
CA HIS A 23 -2.20 -16.04 5.20
C HIS A 23 -1.02 -15.36 4.52
N PHE A 24 -1.31 -14.39 3.66
CA PHE A 24 -0.29 -13.60 2.97
C PHE A 24 -0.58 -12.12 3.16
N LEU A 25 0.46 -11.33 3.40
CA LEU A 25 0.35 -9.88 3.49
C LEU A 25 1.55 -9.20 2.84
N LEU A 26 1.30 -8.01 2.30
CA LEU A 26 2.32 -7.05 1.94
C LEU A 26 2.51 -6.06 3.08
N SER A 27 3.76 -5.76 3.40
CA SER A 27 4.14 -4.65 4.27
C SER A 27 5.10 -3.73 3.51
N THR A 28 4.99 -2.42 3.70
CA THR A 28 5.93 -1.47 3.10
C THR A 28 6.48 -0.51 4.14
N ASN A 29 7.74 -0.14 4.00
CA ASN A 29 8.31 1.10 4.53
C ASN A 29 8.42 2.12 3.38
N ASP A 30 9.26 3.13 3.55
CA ASP A 30 9.46 4.21 2.57
C ASP A 30 10.01 3.76 1.21
N LYS A 31 10.71 2.61 1.15
CA LYS A 31 11.50 2.23 -0.03
C LYS A 31 11.32 0.78 -0.48
N THR A 32 10.83 -0.08 0.40
CA THR A 32 10.79 -1.52 0.18
C THR A 32 9.45 -2.10 0.58
N ILE A 33 8.94 -2.98 -0.28
CA ILE A 33 7.72 -3.74 -0.04
C ILE A 33 8.12 -5.21 0.16
N LYS A 34 7.53 -5.86 1.14
CA LYS A 34 7.84 -7.26 1.51
C LYS A 34 6.57 -8.09 1.50
N LEU A 35 6.61 -9.25 0.86
CA LEU A 35 5.55 -10.24 0.89
C LEU A 35 5.85 -11.28 1.97
N TRP A 36 4.96 -11.39 2.94
CA TRP A 36 5.05 -12.33 4.05
C TRP A 36 4.03 -13.44 3.88
N LYS A 37 4.42 -14.65 4.29
CA LYS A 37 3.55 -15.81 4.48
C LYS A 37 3.48 -16.11 5.97
N ILE A 38 2.28 -16.17 6.50
CA ILE A 38 2.02 -16.58 7.88
C ILE A 38 1.44 -18.00 7.80
N ALA A 39 2.19 -18.96 8.32
CA ALA A 39 1.85 -20.36 8.29
C ALA A 39 1.72 -20.93 9.70
N GLU A 40 0.69 -21.73 9.92
CA GLU A 40 0.58 -22.58 11.10
C GLU A 40 1.34 -23.88 10.86
N ARG A 41 2.08 -24.32 11.88
CA ARG A 41 2.86 -25.54 11.89
C ARG A 41 2.53 -26.33 13.15
N ASP A 42 1.93 -27.50 12.96
CA ASP A 42 1.47 -28.44 13.99
C ASP A 42 2.29 -29.75 14.01
N ARG A 43 3.29 -29.86 13.12
CA ARG A 43 4.13 -31.05 12.98
C ARG A 43 5.61 -30.70 12.92
N ARG A 44 6.42 -31.56 13.53
CA ARG A 44 7.88 -31.49 13.48
C ARG A 44 8.47 -32.79 12.92
N VAL A 45 9.63 -32.66 12.28
CA VAL A 45 10.36 -33.79 11.72
C VAL A 45 11.27 -34.37 12.80
N GLU A 46 11.21 -35.68 13.03
CA GLU A 46 12.05 -36.40 13.98
C GLU A 46 12.63 -37.68 13.35
N GLY A 47 13.66 -38.25 13.97
CA GLY A 47 14.29 -39.49 13.50
C GLY A 47 15.41 -39.28 12.47
N PHE A 48 16.21 -38.21 12.65
CA PHE A 48 17.39 -37.98 11.82
C PHE A 48 18.48 -39.04 12.09
N ASN A 49 19.20 -39.45 11.06
CA ASN A 49 20.26 -40.47 11.19
C ASN A 49 21.45 -39.99 12.02
N LEU A 50 21.78 -38.70 11.93
CA LEU A 50 22.97 -38.09 12.53
C LEU A 50 22.67 -37.26 13.79
N LYS A 51 21.39 -37.14 14.19
CA LYS A 51 20.99 -36.28 15.31
C LYS A 51 20.00 -37.00 16.21
N GLU A 52 20.35 -37.13 17.48
CA GLU A 52 19.48 -37.69 18.51
C GLU A 52 18.33 -36.75 18.87
N GLU A 53 17.29 -37.29 19.51
CA GLU A 53 16.15 -36.50 20.02
C GLU A 53 16.61 -35.46 21.07
N THR A 54 17.72 -35.73 21.76
CA THR A 54 18.41 -34.80 22.70
C THR A 54 19.18 -33.68 22.00
N GLY A 55 19.30 -33.72 20.67
CA GLY A 55 20.06 -32.76 19.87
C GLY A 55 21.53 -33.09 19.68
N MET A 56 22.05 -34.15 20.32
CA MET A 56 23.43 -34.60 20.15
C MET A 56 23.68 -35.19 18.77
N MET A 57 24.87 -34.91 18.21
CA MET A 57 25.30 -35.47 16.94
C MET A 57 25.81 -36.89 17.13
N LYS A 58 25.36 -37.83 16.29
CA LYS A 58 25.88 -39.19 16.25
C LYS A 58 27.13 -39.25 15.39
N ASP A 59 28.08 -40.10 15.78
CA ASP A 59 29.22 -40.44 14.94
C ASP A 59 28.72 -41.12 13.65
N PRO A 60 29.05 -40.60 12.45
CA PRO A 60 28.70 -41.23 11.18
C PRO A 60 29.09 -42.70 11.08
N GLN A 61 30.18 -43.13 11.73
CA GLN A 61 30.65 -44.52 11.71
C GLN A 61 29.76 -45.48 12.52
N SER A 62 28.92 -44.94 13.42
CA SER A 62 27.98 -45.72 14.22
C SER A 62 26.67 -46.06 13.50
N ILE A 63 26.46 -45.51 12.30
CA ILE A 63 25.21 -45.68 11.54
C ILE A 63 25.26 -46.97 10.74
N THR A 64 24.53 -47.99 11.22
CA THR A 64 24.43 -49.30 10.58
C THR A 64 23.28 -49.41 9.57
N SER A 65 22.30 -48.51 9.63
CA SER A 65 21.14 -48.48 8.72
C SER A 65 20.60 -47.06 8.59
N LEU A 66 20.10 -46.72 7.40
CA LEU A 66 19.50 -45.43 7.12
C LEU A 66 18.00 -45.46 7.43
N LYS A 67 17.54 -44.44 8.15
CA LYS A 67 16.14 -44.20 8.48
C LYS A 67 15.65 -42.95 7.74
N VAL A 68 14.37 -42.97 7.36
CA VAL A 68 13.67 -41.79 6.85
C VAL A 68 13.02 -41.07 8.03
N PRO A 69 13.25 -39.75 8.19
CA PRO A 69 12.59 -38.98 9.24
C PRO A 69 11.06 -39.04 9.12
N THR A 70 10.37 -38.99 10.27
CA THR A 70 8.91 -39.05 10.36
C THR A 70 8.35 -37.76 10.93
N LEU A 71 7.11 -37.43 10.55
CA LEU A 71 6.39 -36.27 11.09
C LEU A 71 5.69 -36.67 12.39
N LYS A 72 6.07 -36.05 13.51
CA LYS A 72 5.36 -36.18 14.79
C LYS A 72 4.52 -34.93 15.09
N PRO A 73 3.34 -35.07 15.71
CA PRO A 73 2.54 -33.95 16.18
C PRO A 73 3.32 -33.06 17.16
N MET A 74 3.07 -31.77 17.13
CA MET A 74 3.65 -30.75 17.98
C MET A 74 2.60 -29.70 18.33
N VAL A 75 2.82 -28.92 19.39
CA VAL A 75 2.02 -27.72 19.68
C VAL A 75 2.03 -26.78 18.46
N THR A 76 0.85 -26.35 18.02
CA THR A 76 0.70 -25.46 16.87
C THR A 76 1.48 -24.16 17.11
N MET A 77 2.40 -23.86 16.20
CA MET A 77 3.15 -22.60 16.16
C MET A 77 2.82 -21.82 14.91
N VAL A 78 2.86 -20.49 15.01
CA VAL A 78 2.70 -19.58 13.87
C VAL A 78 4.08 -19.07 13.46
N GLU A 79 4.49 -19.36 12.22
CA GLU A 79 5.78 -18.94 11.67
C GLU A 79 5.57 -17.90 10.55
N PRO A 80 6.11 -16.67 10.70
CA PRO A 80 6.17 -15.70 9.62
C PRO A 80 7.38 -15.98 8.71
N LEU A 81 7.13 -16.08 7.41
CA LEU A 81 8.14 -16.36 6.39
C LEU A 81 8.17 -15.21 5.39
N LEU A 82 9.33 -14.55 5.25
CA LEU A 82 9.55 -13.58 4.19
C LEU A 82 9.67 -14.33 2.86
N ARG A 83 8.71 -14.12 1.95
CA ARG A 83 8.71 -14.78 0.64
C ARG A 83 9.42 -13.97 -0.43
N ARG A 84 9.17 -12.66 -0.46
CA ARG A 84 9.67 -11.78 -1.53
C ARG A 84 9.93 -10.37 -1.00
N ILE A 85 10.86 -9.68 -1.66
CA ILE A 85 11.21 -8.29 -1.41
C ILE A 85 11.16 -7.58 -2.76
N PHE A 86 10.37 -6.51 -2.84
CA PHE A 86 10.27 -5.63 -3.98
C PHE A 86 10.92 -4.30 -3.58
N ALA A 87 12.01 -3.93 -4.25
CA ALA A 87 12.87 -2.82 -3.84
C ALA A 87 13.35 -2.02 -5.07
N ASN A 88 13.93 -0.85 -4.81
CA ASN A 88 14.63 -0.01 -5.81
C ASN A 88 13.76 0.50 -6.98
N ALA A 89 12.44 0.54 -6.84
CA ALA A 89 11.54 1.11 -7.84
C ALA A 89 11.02 2.52 -7.51
N HIS A 90 11.20 2.96 -6.26
CA HIS A 90 10.68 4.25 -5.78
C HIS A 90 11.80 5.21 -5.39
N THR A 91 11.80 6.37 -6.05
CA THR A 91 12.73 7.47 -5.76
C THR A 91 12.27 8.27 -4.55
N TYR A 92 10.96 8.33 -4.28
CA TYR A 92 10.33 9.06 -3.16
C TYR A 92 9.77 8.11 -2.11
N HIS A 93 9.08 8.62 -1.09
CA HIS A 93 8.55 7.80 0.01
C HIS A 93 7.28 7.07 -0.42
N ILE A 94 7.22 5.76 -0.23
CA ILE A 94 6.02 4.97 -0.53
C ILE A 94 4.93 5.34 0.49
N ASN A 95 3.86 5.95 0.00
CA ASN A 95 2.68 6.32 0.80
C ASN A 95 1.56 5.25 0.72
N SER A 96 1.51 4.47 -0.37
CA SER A 96 0.41 3.53 -0.63
C SER A 96 0.86 2.21 -1.22
N ILE A 97 0.16 1.15 -0.84
CA ILE A 97 0.14 -0.15 -1.51
C ILE A 97 -1.31 -0.62 -1.61
N SER A 98 -1.69 -1.19 -2.75
CA SER A 98 -3.04 -1.75 -2.95
C SER A 98 -2.99 -2.98 -3.85
N VAL A 99 -3.70 -4.03 -3.44
CA VAL A 99 -3.73 -5.31 -4.16
C VAL A 99 -4.83 -5.27 -5.21
N ASN A 100 -4.53 -5.72 -6.42
CA ASN A 100 -5.52 -5.77 -7.49
C ASN A 100 -6.50 -6.95 -7.28
N SER A 101 -7.72 -6.81 -7.78
CA SER A 101 -8.77 -7.83 -7.76
C SER A 101 -8.42 -9.07 -8.61
N ASP A 102 -7.46 -8.97 -9.53
CA ASP A 102 -6.90 -10.09 -10.31
C ASP A 102 -6.12 -11.10 -9.45
N GLN A 103 -5.69 -10.72 -8.24
CA GLN A 103 -4.87 -11.52 -7.32
C GLN A 103 -3.50 -11.94 -7.87
N GLU A 104 -3.01 -11.24 -8.88
CA GLU A 104 -1.71 -11.42 -9.54
C GLU A 104 -0.88 -10.16 -9.48
N THR A 105 -1.52 -8.98 -9.52
CA THR A 105 -0.85 -7.68 -9.48
C THR A 105 -1.18 -6.88 -8.23
N TYR A 106 -0.35 -5.88 -7.96
CA TYR A 106 -0.60 -4.84 -6.97
C TYR A 106 0.09 -3.55 -7.39
N LEU A 107 -0.37 -2.42 -6.85
CA LEU A 107 0.25 -1.13 -7.08
C LEU A 107 0.98 -0.66 -5.82
N SER A 108 1.99 0.16 -6.01
CA SER A 108 2.58 1.00 -4.97
C SER A 108 2.73 2.43 -5.49
N ALA A 109 2.44 3.39 -4.63
CA ALA A 109 2.55 4.80 -4.95
C ALA A 109 3.55 5.49 -4.03
N ASP A 110 4.39 6.34 -4.61
CA ASP A 110 5.15 7.35 -3.90
C ASP A 110 4.59 8.75 -4.20
N ASP A 111 5.31 9.80 -3.80
CA ASP A 111 4.86 11.17 -3.93
C ASP A 111 4.61 11.63 -5.38
N LEU A 112 5.22 10.99 -6.40
CA LEU A 112 5.12 11.42 -7.80
C LEU A 112 4.78 10.27 -8.78
N ARG A 113 4.88 9.02 -8.34
CA ARG A 113 4.81 7.85 -9.22
C ARG A 113 3.95 6.74 -8.65
N ILE A 114 3.26 6.04 -9.54
CA ILE A 114 2.56 4.79 -9.23
C ILE A 114 3.16 3.68 -10.10
N ASN A 115 3.60 2.61 -9.45
CA ASN A 115 4.18 1.44 -10.08
C ASN A 115 3.25 0.24 -9.91
N LEU A 116 3.05 -0.50 -10.99
CA LEU A 116 2.38 -1.79 -11.04
C LEU A 116 3.41 -2.91 -10.92
N TRP A 117 3.10 -3.89 -10.08
CA TRP A 117 3.93 -5.04 -9.79
C TRP A 117 3.18 -6.32 -10.04
N HIS A 118 3.90 -7.35 -10.44
CA HIS A 118 3.42 -8.71 -10.40
C HIS A 118 3.90 -9.38 -9.10
N MET A 119 3.01 -10.10 -8.40
CA MET A 119 3.31 -10.73 -7.11
C MET A 119 4.48 -11.73 -7.15
N GLU A 120 4.81 -12.23 -8.34
CA GLU A 120 5.89 -13.21 -8.54
C GLU A 120 7.19 -12.63 -9.08
N THR A 121 7.18 -11.37 -9.53
CA THR A 121 8.33 -10.72 -10.21
C THR A 121 8.84 -9.59 -9.33
N THR A 122 10.07 -9.69 -8.85
CA THR A 122 10.64 -8.75 -7.85
C THR A 122 11.64 -7.76 -8.42
N ASP A 123 12.16 -8.05 -9.61
CA ASP A 123 13.22 -7.29 -10.29
C ASP A 123 12.67 -6.22 -11.25
N GLN A 124 11.37 -6.27 -11.56
CA GLN A 124 10.73 -5.37 -12.52
C GLN A 124 9.41 -4.83 -11.95
N SER A 125 9.16 -3.56 -12.24
CA SER A 125 7.88 -2.90 -12.03
C SER A 125 7.57 -2.04 -13.24
N PHE A 126 6.29 -1.82 -13.51
CA PHE A 126 5.85 -0.98 -14.62
C PHE A 126 5.29 0.32 -14.06
N ASN A 127 5.87 1.45 -14.45
CA ASN A 127 5.36 2.75 -14.03
C ASN A 127 4.10 3.09 -14.84
N ILE A 128 2.97 3.23 -14.16
CA ILE A 128 1.66 3.50 -14.78
C ILE A 128 1.26 4.99 -14.66
N VAL A 129 1.79 5.70 -13.67
CA VAL A 129 1.58 7.14 -13.48
C VAL A 129 2.93 7.76 -13.11
N ASP A 130 3.29 8.85 -13.79
CA ASP A 130 4.42 9.73 -13.46
C ASP A 130 3.97 11.18 -13.58
N ILE A 131 3.76 11.84 -12.44
CA ILE A 131 3.42 13.27 -12.38
C ILE A 131 4.66 14.15 -12.14
N LYS A 132 5.86 13.57 -12.23
CA LYS A 132 7.11 14.30 -12.00
C LYS A 132 7.27 15.42 -13.05
N PRO A 133 7.40 16.69 -12.64
CA PRO A 133 7.66 17.78 -13.56
C PRO A 133 9.07 17.68 -14.15
N ALA A 134 9.27 18.33 -15.31
CA ALA A 134 10.60 18.42 -15.92
C ALA A 134 11.59 19.17 -15.01
N ASN A 135 11.12 20.24 -14.35
CA ASN A 135 11.85 20.95 -13.31
C ASN A 135 11.20 20.70 -11.94
N MET A 136 11.97 20.21 -10.97
CA MET A 136 11.48 19.96 -9.60
C MET A 136 11.05 21.24 -8.87
N GLU A 137 11.52 22.42 -9.30
CA GLU A 137 11.08 23.70 -8.74
C GLU A 137 9.63 24.04 -9.12
N GLU A 138 9.10 23.44 -10.19
CA GLU A 138 7.72 23.63 -10.66
C GLU A 138 6.76 22.61 -10.03
N LEU A 139 7.19 21.89 -8.98
CA LEU A 139 6.35 20.92 -8.30
C LEU A 139 5.20 21.61 -7.58
N THR A 140 3.98 21.38 -8.06
CA THR A 140 2.76 21.97 -7.49
C THR A 140 1.83 20.93 -6.84
N GLU A 141 2.06 19.65 -7.09
CA GLU A 141 1.14 18.58 -6.71
C GLU A 141 1.92 17.29 -6.43
N VAL A 142 1.55 16.59 -5.35
CA VAL A 142 2.07 15.27 -5.02
C VAL A 142 0.93 14.28 -4.82
N ILE A 143 1.18 13.00 -5.10
CA ILE A 143 0.28 11.89 -4.84
C ILE A 143 0.33 11.59 -3.34
N THR A 144 -0.85 11.50 -2.73
CA THR A 144 -0.97 11.31 -1.27
C THR A 144 -1.52 9.95 -0.90
N ALA A 145 -2.40 9.39 -1.73
CA ALA A 145 -2.92 8.04 -1.57
C ALA A 145 -3.29 7.43 -2.92
N ALA A 146 -3.21 6.10 -3.03
CA ALA A 146 -3.65 5.35 -4.19
C ALA A 146 -4.29 4.01 -3.81
N GLU A 147 -5.33 3.61 -4.54
CA GLU A 147 -6.03 2.35 -4.29
C GLU A 147 -6.67 1.75 -5.54
N PHE A 148 -6.60 0.42 -5.69
CA PHE A 148 -7.34 -0.33 -6.69
C PHE A 148 -8.82 -0.46 -6.36
N HIS A 149 -9.66 -0.53 -7.38
CA HIS A 149 -11.06 -0.86 -7.24
C HIS A 149 -11.23 -2.29 -6.69
N PRO A 150 -12.14 -2.54 -5.74
CA PRO A 150 -12.25 -3.84 -5.08
C PRO A 150 -12.66 -4.99 -6.01
N THR A 151 -13.33 -4.69 -7.12
CA THR A 151 -13.85 -5.69 -8.08
C THR A 151 -13.32 -5.54 -9.49
N ASP A 152 -12.98 -4.33 -9.91
CA ASP A 152 -12.67 -4.03 -11.32
C ASP A 152 -11.18 -3.86 -11.49
N CYS A 153 -10.53 -4.87 -12.07
CA CYS A 153 -9.07 -4.94 -12.10
C CYS A 153 -8.35 -3.84 -12.89
N HIS A 154 -9.09 -3.05 -13.65
CA HIS A 154 -8.60 -1.99 -14.52
C HIS A 154 -8.76 -0.60 -13.92
N TYR A 155 -9.56 -0.47 -12.86
CA TYR A 155 -9.80 0.82 -12.20
C TYR A 155 -8.93 0.96 -10.97
N PHE A 156 -8.27 2.10 -10.86
CA PHE A 156 -7.67 2.56 -9.62
C PHE A 156 -7.87 4.06 -9.49
N VAL A 157 -7.75 4.55 -8.26
CA VAL A 157 -7.77 5.98 -7.96
C VAL A 157 -6.47 6.38 -7.31
N TYR A 158 -6.11 7.65 -7.49
CA TYR A 158 -5.13 8.31 -6.64
C TYR A 158 -5.60 9.71 -6.28
N SER A 159 -5.29 10.13 -5.07
CA SER A 159 -5.55 11.47 -4.56
C SER A 159 -4.29 12.30 -4.53
N SER A 160 -4.45 13.61 -4.44
CA SER A 160 -3.34 14.54 -4.38
C SER A 160 -3.38 15.53 -3.23
N SER A 161 -2.24 16.21 -3.03
CA SER A 161 -2.09 17.31 -2.08
C SER A 161 -2.93 18.54 -2.40
N ARG A 162 -3.54 18.60 -3.60
CA ARG A 162 -4.44 19.69 -4.01
C ARG A 162 -5.92 19.38 -3.79
N GLY A 163 -6.24 18.27 -3.13
CA GLY A 163 -7.61 17.87 -2.85
C GLY A 163 -8.36 17.27 -4.04
N THR A 164 -7.65 16.89 -5.09
CA THR A 164 -8.24 16.23 -6.26
C THR A 164 -8.10 14.73 -6.16
N ILE A 165 -9.07 13.99 -6.69
CA ILE A 165 -9.02 12.54 -6.81
C ILE A 165 -9.22 12.18 -8.28
N ARG A 166 -8.30 11.39 -8.82
CA ARG A 166 -8.31 10.97 -10.22
C ARG A 166 -8.58 9.49 -10.29
N LEU A 167 -9.56 9.12 -11.11
CA LEU A 167 -9.86 7.72 -11.45
C LEU A 167 -9.25 7.41 -12.82
N CYS A 168 -8.46 6.34 -12.86
CA CYS A 168 -7.72 5.90 -14.03
C CYS A 168 -8.24 4.55 -14.52
N ASP A 169 -8.32 4.41 -15.84
CA ASP A 169 -8.67 3.17 -16.52
C ASP A 169 -7.45 2.61 -17.26
N MET A 170 -6.90 1.50 -16.76
CA MET A 170 -5.72 0.85 -17.35
C MET A 170 -5.96 0.25 -18.74
N ARG A 171 -7.21 0.18 -19.22
CA ARG A 171 -7.55 -0.30 -20.57
C ARG A 171 -7.48 0.80 -21.62
N GLN A 172 -7.63 2.07 -21.22
CA GLN A 172 -7.64 3.20 -22.17
C GLN A 172 -6.24 3.47 -22.72
N ALA A 173 -5.22 3.35 -21.87
CA ALA A 173 -3.84 3.52 -22.25
C ALA A 173 -2.92 2.71 -21.32
N ALA A 174 -1.79 2.25 -21.87
CA ALA A 174 -0.76 1.58 -21.07
C ALA A 174 -0.17 2.53 -20.01
N LEU A 175 -0.01 3.81 -20.37
CA LEU A 175 0.33 4.88 -19.44
C LEU A 175 -0.97 5.57 -19.04
N CYS A 176 -1.25 5.66 -17.74
CA CYS A 176 -2.44 6.33 -17.21
C CYS A 176 -2.16 7.83 -17.04
N ASP A 177 -1.57 8.46 -18.06
CA ASP A 177 -1.22 9.89 -18.11
C ASP A 177 -2.47 10.79 -18.17
N LYS A 178 -3.56 10.26 -18.73
CA LYS A 178 -4.90 10.87 -18.68
C LYS A 178 -5.75 10.14 -17.66
N HIS A 179 -6.38 10.92 -16.78
CA HIS A 179 -7.43 10.40 -15.91
C HIS A 179 -8.73 10.26 -16.70
N THR A 180 -9.51 9.23 -16.39
CA THR A 180 -10.84 9.04 -16.97
C THR A 180 -11.86 9.96 -16.32
N LYS A 181 -11.74 10.17 -15.01
CA LYS A 181 -12.62 11.04 -14.22
C LYS A 181 -11.82 11.84 -13.20
N LEU A 182 -12.25 13.07 -12.98
CA LEU A 182 -11.65 13.98 -12.00
C LEU A 182 -12.72 14.39 -11.00
N PHE A 183 -12.52 13.99 -9.74
CA PHE A 183 -13.39 14.37 -8.64
C PHE A 183 -12.76 15.56 -7.94
N GLU A 184 -13.40 16.71 -8.11
CA GLU A 184 -13.02 17.97 -7.52
C GLU A 184 -14.27 18.73 -7.10
N GLU A 185 -14.19 19.44 -5.98
CA GLU A 185 -15.24 20.34 -5.54
C GLU A 185 -14.85 21.76 -5.94
N PRO A 186 -15.71 22.50 -6.66
CA PRO A 186 -15.42 23.88 -7.02
C PRO A 186 -15.30 24.73 -5.75
N GLU A 187 -14.11 25.23 -5.45
CA GLU A 187 -13.92 26.22 -4.39
C GLU A 187 -14.32 27.61 -4.89
N ASP A 188 -15.13 28.32 -4.11
CA ASP A 188 -15.42 29.73 -4.36
C ASP A 188 -14.12 30.54 -4.17
N PRO A 189 -13.65 31.29 -5.20
CA PRO A 189 -12.44 32.10 -5.09
C PRO A 189 -12.43 33.06 -3.90
N SER A 190 -13.62 33.49 -3.44
CA SER A 190 -13.76 34.38 -2.29
C SER A 190 -13.48 33.70 -0.94
N SER A 191 -13.58 32.37 -0.89
CA SER A 191 -13.33 31.55 0.30
C SER A 191 -11.90 31.02 0.39
N ARG A 192 -11.09 31.27 -0.66
CA ARG A 192 -9.72 30.76 -0.78
C ARG A 192 -8.79 31.55 0.15
N SER A 193 -8.27 30.85 1.14
CA SER A 193 -7.27 31.33 2.08
C SER A 193 -5.95 30.58 1.87
N PHE A 194 -4.85 31.08 2.45
CA PHE A 194 -3.58 30.35 2.49
C PHE A 194 -3.76 28.93 3.08
N PHE A 195 -4.57 28.79 4.13
CA PHE A 195 -4.84 27.50 4.75
C PHE A 195 -5.72 26.59 3.91
N SER A 196 -6.48 27.11 2.93
CA SER A 196 -7.36 26.29 2.09
C SER A 196 -6.58 25.22 1.34
N GLU A 197 -5.43 25.57 0.76
CA GLU A 197 -4.59 24.60 0.05
C GLU A 197 -4.02 23.53 1.00
N ILE A 198 -3.59 23.95 2.19
CA ILE A 198 -3.04 23.04 3.21
C ILE A 198 -4.09 22.03 3.67
N ILE A 199 -5.30 22.50 4.03
CA ILE A 199 -6.37 21.63 4.55
C ILE A 199 -7.08 20.85 3.44
N SER A 200 -7.00 21.28 2.18
CA SER A 200 -7.57 20.58 1.02
C SER A 200 -6.82 19.30 0.67
N SER A 201 -5.57 19.16 1.11
CA SER A 201 -4.74 17.98 0.88
C SER A 201 -5.48 16.71 1.32
N THR A 202 -5.70 15.80 0.37
CA THR A 202 -6.37 14.54 0.67
C THR A 202 -5.36 13.59 1.31
N SER A 203 -5.62 13.15 2.53
CA SER A 203 -4.74 12.26 3.30
C SER A 203 -4.96 10.77 3.02
N ASP A 204 -6.18 10.36 2.66
CA ASP A 204 -6.50 8.98 2.30
C ASP A 204 -7.70 8.94 1.35
N VAL A 205 -7.73 7.89 0.53
CA VAL A 205 -8.84 7.56 -0.36
C VAL A 205 -9.17 6.08 -0.21
N LYS A 206 -10.46 5.76 -0.05
CA LYS A 206 -10.93 4.40 0.20
C LYS A 206 -12.16 4.07 -0.64
N PHE A 207 -12.12 2.99 -1.42
CA PHE A 207 -13.33 2.49 -2.03
C PHE A 207 -14.26 1.87 -0.99
N SER A 208 -15.57 2.05 -1.21
CA SER A 208 -16.59 1.26 -0.52
C SER A 208 -16.51 -0.21 -0.95
N ASN A 209 -16.95 -1.13 -0.09
CA ASN A 209 -16.96 -2.56 -0.41
C ASN A 209 -17.82 -2.91 -1.64
N SER A 210 -18.81 -2.09 -1.98
CA SER A 210 -19.63 -2.26 -3.19
C SER A 210 -18.94 -1.75 -4.46
N GLY A 211 -17.84 -1.02 -4.34
CA GLY A 211 -17.13 -0.37 -5.44
C GLY A 211 -17.80 0.91 -5.94
N ARG A 212 -19.11 1.10 -5.72
CA ARG A 212 -19.87 2.24 -6.25
C ARG A 212 -19.43 3.60 -5.69
N TYR A 213 -19.06 3.63 -4.42
CA TYR A 213 -18.68 4.86 -3.72
C TYR A 213 -17.20 4.85 -3.37
N MET A 214 -16.63 6.03 -3.25
CA MET A 214 -15.32 6.24 -2.64
C MET A 214 -15.40 7.28 -1.53
N LEU A 215 -14.57 7.11 -0.52
CA LEU A 215 -14.40 8.02 0.59
C LEU A 215 -13.07 8.75 0.43
N SER A 216 -13.06 10.06 0.68
CA SER A 216 -11.83 10.83 0.79
C SER A 216 -11.77 11.55 2.14
N ARG A 217 -10.55 11.67 2.68
CA ARG A 217 -10.30 12.35 3.95
C ARG A 217 -9.37 13.52 3.71
N ASP A 218 -9.85 14.72 3.98
CA ASP A 218 -8.99 15.90 4.14
C ASP A 218 -8.82 16.22 5.64
N TYR A 219 -8.16 17.34 5.98
CA TYR A 219 -7.87 17.66 7.38
C TYR A 219 -9.13 17.83 8.25
N LEU A 220 -10.15 18.52 7.71
CA LEU A 220 -11.35 18.88 8.48
C LEU A 220 -12.51 17.92 8.21
N THR A 221 -12.58 17.35 7.01
CA THR A 221 -13.78 16.68 6.48
C THR A 221 -13.51 15.26 6.00
N VAL A 222 -14.57 14.45 6.02
CA VAL A 222 -14.66 13.17 5.31
C VAL A 222 -15.74 13.32 4.26
N LYS A 223 -15.43 13.03 3.01
CA LYS A 223 -16.35 13.17 1.88
C LYS A 223 -16.64 11.80 1.26
N ILE A 224 -17.90 11.55 0.93
CA ILE A 224 -18.33 10.36 0.19
C ILE A 224 -18.70 10.79 -1.23
N TRP A 225 -18.13 10.12 -2.23
CA TRP A 225 -18.34 10.39 -3.65
C TRP A 225 -19.02 9.20 -4.33
N ASP A 226 -19.95 9.46 -5.26
CA ASP A 226 -20.44 8.44 -6.20
C ASP A 226 -19.50 8.43 -7.39
N LEU A 227 -19.02 7.27 -7.82
CA LEU A 227 -18.17 7.19 -9.03
C LEU A 227 -18.88 7.67 -10.31
N HIS A 228 -20.21 7.81 -10.29
CA HIS A 228 -20.99 8.36 -11.40
C HIS A 228 -21.24 9.88 -11.28
N MET A 229 -20.81 10.53 -10.19
CA MET A 229 -20.99 11.96 -9.96
C MET A 229 -19.65 12.61 -9.56
N GLU A 230 -19.01 13.26 -10.53
CA GLU A 230 -17.65 13.82 -10.39
C GLU A 230 -17.63 15.22 -9.77
N SER A 231 -18.72 15.98 -9.92
CA SER A 231 -18.74 17.42 -9.63
C SER A 231 -18.87 17.79 -8.15
N ARG A 232 -19.26 16.84 -7.29
CA ARG A 232 -19.42 17.07 -5.84
C ARG A 232 -19.54 15.76 -5.06
N PRO A 233 -19.19 15.75 -3.78
CA PRO A 233 -19.51 14.64 -2.90
C PRO A 233 -21.02 14.54 -2.66
N ILE A 234 -21.49 13.33 -2.37
CA ILE A 234 -22.87 13.04 -1.96
C ILE A 234 -23.08 13.48 -0.51
N GLU A 235 -22.09 13.19 0.34
CA GLU A 235 -22.13 13.47 1.77
C GLU A 235 -20.78 14.01 2.23
N THR A 236 -20.82 15.01 3.10
CA THR A 236 -19.63 15.63 3.71
C THR A 236 -19.82 15.68 5.21
N PHE A 237 -18.90 15.06 5.94
CA PHE A 237 -18.88 14.98 7.39
C PHE A 237 -17.77 15.86 7.95
N GLN A 238 -18.15 16.80 8.82
CA GLN A 238 -17.19 17.63 9.54
C GLN A 238 -16.64 16.84 10.73
N VAL A 239 -15.32 16.61 10.77
CA VAL A 239 -14.68 15.80 11.82
C VAL A 239 -14.09 16.68 12.91
N HIS A 240 -13.45 17.79 12.55
CA HIS A 240 -12.77 18.66 13.50
C HIS A 240 -13.05 20.15 13.29
N GLU A 241 -14.30 20.53 13.04
CA GLU A 241 -14.66 21.94 12.78
C GLU A 241 -14.21 22.90 13.91
N TYR A 242 -14.17 22.42 15.15
CA TYR A 242 -13.67 23.17 16.31
C TYR A 242 -12.18 23.54 16.24
N LEU A 243 -11.40 22.94 15.32
CA LEU A 243 -10.00 23.29 15.06
C LEU A 243 -9.85 24.40 14.01
N ARG A 244 -10.91 24.76 13.29
CA ARG A 244 -10.83 25.73 12.19
C ARG A 244 -10.33 27.10 12.63
N SER A 245 -10.71 27.56 13.82
CA SER A 245 -10.22 28.82 14.41
C SER A 245 -8.79 28.72 14.95
N LYS A 246 -8.23 27.51 15.03
CA LYS A 246 -6.89 27.22 15.58
C LYS A 246 -5.87 26.82 14.51
N LEU A 247 -6.21 26.89 13.22
CA LEU A 247 -5.34 26.46 12.12
C LEU A 247 -3.97 27.18 12.15
N CYS A 248 -3.94 28.48 12.46
CA CYS A 248 -2.68 29.22 12.59
C CYS A 248 -1.80 28.65 13.70
N SER A 249 -2.37 28.40 14.88
CA SER A 249 -1.64 27.84 16.02
C SER A 249 -1.18 26.40 15.76
N LEU A 250 -1.99 25.60 15.07
CA LEU A 250 -1.60 24.24 14.68
C LEU A 250 -0.42 24.25 13.71
N TYR A 251 -0.47 25.12 12.70
CA TYR A 251 0.59 25.26 11.71
C TYR A 251 1.91 25.74 12.32
N GLU A 252 1.87 26.71 13.24
CA GLU A 252 3.07 27.23 13.92
C GLU A 252 3.74 26.22 14.86
N ASN A 253 2.98 25.27 15.42
CA ASN A 253 3.50 24.29 16.37
C ASN A 253 3.99 22.98 15.71
N ASP A 254 3.66 22.75 14.43
CA ASP A 254 4.16 21.60 13.64
C ASP A 254 5.49 21.90 12.93
N CYS A 255 5.94 23.16 12.90
CA CYS A 255 7.22 23.61 12.34
C CYS A 255 8.39 23.55 13.34
#